data_AF-A0A3B8WWZ9-F1
#
_entry.id   AF-A0A3B8WWZ9-F1
#
_cell.length_a   1.000
_cell.length_b   1.000
_cell.length_c   1.000
_cell.angle_alpha   90.00
_cell.angle_beta   90.00
_cell.angle_gamma   90.00
#
_symmetry.space_group_name_H-M   'P 1'
#
loop_
_entity.id
_entity.type
_entity.pdbx_description
1 polymer ?
#
loop_
_entity_poly.entity_id
_entity_poly.type
_entity_poly.pdbx_seq_one_letter_code
_entity_poly.pdbx_strand_id
1 'polypeptide(L)' 'LVYLKLAGGQAADDGFSRDVSKVGHWGTGDLELSVRSVGELERVKTLITQSYEAS' A
#
# COMPACT_ATOMS: atom_id res chain seq x y z
N LEU A 1 6.44 5.28 -5.46
CA LEU A 1 6.08 4.69 -4.17
C LEU A 1 4.79 5.34 -3.71
N VAL A 2 3.80 4.56 -3.29
CA VAL A 2 2.50 5.03 -2.81
C VAL A 2 2.32 4.55 -1.37
N TYR A 3 1.91 5.43 -0.46
CA TYR A 3 1.63 5.07 0.93
C TYR A 3 0.12 5.11 1.14
N LEU A 4 -0.45 4.03 1.66
CA LEU A 4 -1.88 3.90 1.91
C LEU A 4 -2.16 3.64 3.38
N LYS A 5 -3.27 4.22 3.88
CA LYS A 5 -3.79 3.98 5.22
C LYS A 5 -4.60 2.69 5.21
N LEU A 6 -3.90 1.57 5.09
CA LEU A 6 -4.47 0.22 5.12
C LEU A 6 -3.67 -0.64 6.09
N ALA A 7 -4.32 -1.59 6.73
CA ALA A 7 -3.65 -2.53 7.62
C ALA A 7 -2.53 -3.28 6.89
N GLY A 8 -1.30 -3.18 7.39
CA GLY A 8 -0.11 -3.80 6.81
C GLY A 8 -0.15 -5.32 6.67
N GLY A 9 -1.11 -5.99 7.32
CA GLY A 9 -1.41 -7.41 7.09
C GLY A 9 -1.87 -7.76 5.67
N GLN A 10 -2.18 -6.75 4.84
CA GLN A 10 -2.48 -6.91 3.42
C GLN A 10 -1.24 -6.82 2.51
N ALA A 11 -0.04 -6.59 3.08
CA ALA A 11 1.20 -6.56 2.30
C ALA A 11 1.59 -7.97 1.84
N ALA A 12 1.74 -8.14 0.53
CA ALA A 12 2.45 -9.25 -0.09
C ALA A 12 3.95 -8.94 -0.15
N ASP A 13 4.78 -9.79 0.44
CA ASP A 13 6.26 -9.69 0.50
C ASP A 13 6.94 -10.02 -0.85
N ASP A 14 6.33 -9.59 -1.96
CA ASP A 14 6.78 -9.89 -3.33
C ASP A 14 7.49 -8.68 -3.98
N GLY A 15 7.78 -7.64 -3.19
CA GLY A 15 8.38 -6.39 -3.66
C GLY A 15 7.40 -5.40 -4.33
N PHE A 16 6.13 -5.80 -4.49
CA PHE A 16 5.01 -4.91 -4.85
C PHE A 16 4.48 -4.12 -3.67
N SER A 17 4.38 -4.74 -2.51
CA SER A 17 3.82 -4.15 -1.31
C SER A 17 4.71 -4.43 -0.11
N ARG A 18 4.77 -3.50 0.83
CA ARG A 18 5.60 -3.63 2.01
C ARG A 18 4.86 -3.10 3.22
N ASP A 19 4.80 -3.92 4.26
CA ASP A 19 4.35 -3.48 5.58
C ASP A 19 5.38 -2.49 6.13
N VAL A 20 4.95 -1.24 6.32
CA VAL A 20 5.74 -0.18 6.94
C VAL A 20 5.12 0.26 8.27
N SER A 21 4.14 -0.47 8.81
CA SER A 21 3.53 -0.20 10.11
C SER A 21 4.56 -0.14 11.26
N LYS A 22 5.62 -0.94 11.16
CA LYS A 22 6.70 -1.02 12.16
C LYS A 22 7.95 -0.24 11.76
N VAL A 23 7.98 0.32 10.55
CA VAL A 23 9.11 1.10 10.05
C VAL A 23 8.72 2.56 10.17
N GLY A 24 9.36 3.31 11.07
CA GLY A 24 9.05 4.73 11.26
C GLY A 24 9.08 5.49 9.94
N HIS A 25 7.94 6.01 9.51
CA HIS A 25 7.78 6.75 8.26
C HIS A 25 6.95 8.02 8.51
N TRP A 26 7.16 9.04 7.68
CA TRP A 26 6.53 10.35 7.80
C TRP A 26 5.12 10.38 7.20
N GLY A 27 4.32 9.34 7.48
CA GLY A 27 2.96 9.16 7.00
C GLY A 27 2.12 8.40 8.02
N THR A 28 0.80 8.44 7.88
CA THR A 28 -0.15 7.64 8.69
C THR A 28 -0.55 6.34 8.00
N GLY A 29 0.25 5.92 7.00
CA GLY A 29 -0.07 4.86 6.05
C GLY A 29 0.83 3.65 6.23
N ASP A 30 0.29 2.62 6.88
CA ASP A 30 1.01 1.39 7.25
C ASP A 30 1.43 0.50 6.07
N LEU A 31 0.98 0.81 4.84
CA LEU A 31 1.24 0.03 3.64
C LEU A 31 1.95 0.86 2.56
N GLU A 32 3.15 0.44 2.16
CA GLU A 32 3.89 0.99 1.02
C GLU A 32 3.68 0.12 -0.23
N LEU A 33 3.39 0.74 -1.38
CA LEU A 33 3.20 0.08 -2.66
C LEU A 33 4.22 0.58 -3.71
N SER A 34 4.83 -0.37 -4.42
CA SER A 34 5.80 -0.19 -5.48
C SER A 34 5.19 -0.62 -6.82
N VAL A 35 4.69 0.35 -7.58
CA VAL A 35 4.13 0.10 -8.93
C VAL A 35 5.27 0.04 -9.96
N ARG A 36 5.44 -1.11 -10.59
CA ARG A 36 6.47 -1.33 -11.64
C ARG A 36 5.90 -1.67 -13.02
N SER A 37 4.61 -2.03 -13.09
CA SER A 37 3.92 -2.49 -14.30
C SER A 37 2.46 -2.03 -14.32
N VAL A 38 1.84 -2.04 -15.50
CA VAL A 38 0.41 -1.65 -15.67
C VAL A 38 -0.54 -2.58 -14.90
N GLY A 39 -0.25 -3.89 -14.82
CA GLY A 39 -1.06 -4.81 -14.01
C GLY A 39 -1.04 -4.46 -12.50
N GLU A 40 0.10 -3.96 -12.02
CA GLU A 40 0.26 -3.53 -10.63
C GLU A 40 -0.46 -2.20 -10.39
N LEU A 41 -0.54 -1.32 -11.39
CA LEU A 41 -1.28 -0.06 -11.30
C LEU A 41 -2.78 -0.30 -11.08
N GLU A 42 -3.36 -1.29 -11.75
CA GLU A 42 -4.77 -1.64 -11.58
C GLU A 42 -5.04 -2.18 -10.16
N ARG A 43 -4.15 -3.01 -9.62
CA ARG A 43 -4.18 -3.44 -8.21
C ARG A 43 -4.09 -2.26 -7.24
N VAL A 44 -3.18 -1.31 -7.50
CA VAL A 44 -3.02 -0.13 -6.65
C VAL A 44 -4.26 0.75 -6.66
N LYS A 45 -4.93 0.95 -7.80
CA LYS A 45 -6.21 1.68 -7.84
C LYS A 45 -7.25 1.07 -6.89
N THR A 46 -7.42 -0.25 -6.92
CA THR A 46 -8.35 -0.94 -6.02
C THR A 46 -7.99 -0.77 -4.55
N LEU A 47 -6.70 -0.77 -4.22
CA LEU A 47 -6.23 -0.52 -2.84
C LEU A 47 -6.41 0.95 -2.43
N ILE A 48 -6.19 1.91 -3.33
CA ILE A 48 -6.45 3.34 -3.09
C ILE A 48 -7.93 3.55 -2.75
N THR A 49 -8.84 2.98 -3.54
CA THR A 49 -10.28 3.08 -3.30
C THR A 49 -10.65 2.50 -1.94
N GLN A 50 -10.14 1.31 -1.60
CA GLN A 50 -10.36 0.70 -0.27
C GLN A 50 -9.82 1.58 0.87
N SER A 51 -8.64 2.19 0.70
CA SER A 51 -8.07 3.10 1.69
C SER A 51 -8.93 4.35 1.89
N TYR A 52 -9.61 4.80 0.84
CA TYR A 52 -10.52 5.94 0.90
C TYR A 52 -11.85 5.58 1.57
N GLU A 53 -12.41 4.42 1.26
CA GLU A 53 -13.67 3.93 1.87
C GLU A 53 -13.52 3.51 3.33
N ALA A 54 -12.33 3.05 3.73
CA ALA A 54 -12.04 2.64 5.10
C ALA A 54 -11.70 3.81 6.05
N SER A 55 -11.69 5.05 5.55
CA SER A 55 -11.29 6.26 6.30
C SER A 55 -12.48 7.06 6.86
#